data_AF-A0A849Q0R0-F1
#
_entry.id   AF-A0A849Q0R0-F1
#
_cell.length_a   1.000
_cell.length_b   1.000
_cell.length_c   1.000
_cell.angle_alpha   90.00
_cell.angle_beta   90.00
_cell.angle_gamma   90.00
#
_symmetry.space_group_name_H-M   'P 1'
#
loop_
_entity.id
_entity.type
_entity.pdbx_description
1 polymer ?
#
loop_
_entity_poly.entity_id
_entity_poly.type
_entity_poly.pdbx_seq_one_letter_code
_entity_poly.pdbx_strand_id
1 'polypeptide(L)'
;MAKRHEDSDTGITNGKFVDRIKTSFDIANGLSYITIYNRISTWKKGNKIHFFRIHGEPYVRIDQNKVNQDYLEDILKVESLAIPEPEEATPEQIARLEQQIAKLESKI
;
A
#
# COMPACT_ATOMS: atom_id res chain seq x y z
N MET A 1 -4.38 8.26 -0.95
CA MET A 1 -3.51 8.31 -2.15
C MET A 1 -3.28 6.90 -2.65
N ALA A 2 -3.25 6.69 -3.97
CA ALA A 2 -3.01 5.39 -4.58
C ALA A 2 -1.72 5.41 -5.40
N LYS A 3 -1.05 4.27 -5.52
CA LYS A 3 0.12 4.10 -6.40
C LYS A 3 -0.34 3.43 -7.69
N ARG A 4 -0.30 4.16 -8.80
CA ARG A 4 -0.63 3.64 -10.12
C ARG A 4 0.59 2.96 -10.72
N HIS A 5 0.42 1.73 -11.17
CA HIS A 5 1.37 1.00 -11.99
C HIS A 5 0.84 0.95 -13.44
N GLU A 6 1.73 0.89 -14.40
CA GLU A 6 1.39 0.72 -15.82
C GLU A 6 1.90 -0.66 -16.26
N ASP A 7 1.09 -1.39 -17.03
CA ASP A 7 1.52 -2.63 -17.67
C ASP A 7 2.51 -2.29 -18.79
N SER A 8 3.62 -3.02 -18.85
CA SER A 8 4.64 -2.95 -19.90
C SER A 8 5.05 -4.35 -20.34
N ASP A 9 5.76 -4.45 -21.46
CA ASP A 9 6.24 -5.74 -22.00
C ASP A 9 7.15 -6.50 -21.01
N THR A 10 7.75 -5.79 -20.07
CA THR A 10 8.67 -6.31 -19.05
C THR A 10 8.04 -6.53 -17.67
N GLY A 11 6.73 -6.29 -17.52
CA GLY A 11 6.01 -6.44 -16.26
C GLY A 11 5.21 -5.20 -15.88
N ILE A 12 5.26 -4.80 -14.61
CA ILE A 12 4.61 -3.57 -14.14
C ILE A 12 5.67 -2.52 -13.78
N THR A 13 5.40 -1.26 -14.08
CA THR A 13 6.32 -0.17 -13.72
C THR A 13 6.46 0.01 -12.21
N ASN A 14 7.49 0.73 -11.75
CA ASN A 14 7.64 1.09 -10.33
C ASN A 14 6.48 1.89 -9.74
N GLY A 15 5.64 2.46 -10.62
CA GLY A 15 4.42 3.18 -10.29
C GLY A 15 4.64 4.60 -9.79
N LYS A 16 3.58 5.41 -9.87
CA LYS A 16 3.55 6.83 -9.45
C LYS A 16 2.34 7.09 -8.57
N PHE A 17 2.47 7.98 -7.59
CA PHE A 17 1.31 8.40 -6.82
C PHE A 17 0.35 9.19 -7.71
N VAL A 18 -0.92 8.82 -7.64
CA VAL A 18 -2.01 9.51 -8.33
C VAL A 18 -3.13 9.81 -7.35
N ASP A 19 -3.83 10.91 -7.61
CA ASP A 19 -5.04 11.27 -6.89
C ASP A 19 -6.30 10.78 -7.61
N ARG A 20 -7.42 10.91 -6.89
CA ARG A 20 -8.75 10.52 -7.37
C ARG A 20 -9.17 11.28 -8.63
N ILE A 21 -8.84 12.56 -8.73
CA ILE A 21 -9.25 13.42 -9.85
C ILE A 21 -8.58 12.91 -11.12
N LYS A 22 -7.27 12.66 -11.09
CA LYS A 22 -6.51 12.14 -12.21
C LYS A 22 -6.98 10.74 -12.62
N THR A 23 -7.17 9.83 -11.67
CA THR A 23 -7.70 8.49 -11.96
C THR A 23 -9.07 8.57 -12.63
N SER A 24 -9.97 9.41 -12.12
CA SER A 24 -11.32 9.56 -12.69
C SER A 24 -11.30 10.19 -14.07
N PHE A 25 -10.45 11.19 -14.29
CA PHE A 25 -10.25 11.79 -15.62
C PHE A 25 -9.75 10.75 -16.62
N ASP A 26 -8.78 9.92 -16.23
CA ASP A 26 -8.23 8.89 -17.10
C ASP A 26 -9.29 7.85 -17.49
N ILE A 27 -10.11 7.40 -16.54
CA ILE A 27 -11.20 6.46 -16.81
C ILE A 27 -12.27 7.09 -17.72
N ALA A 28 -12.61 8.36 -17.50
CA ALA A 28 -13.54 9.09 -18.36
C ALA A 28 -13.03 9.22 -19.81
N ASN A 29 -11.72 9.23 -20.01
CA ASN A 29 -11.07 9.26 -21.33
C ASN A 29 -10.77 7.86 -21.90
N GLY A 30 -11.37 6.81 -21.33
CA GLY A 30 -11.32 5.46 -21.89
C GLY A 30 -10.21 4.56 -21.36
N LEU A 31 -9.37 5.04 -20.43
CA LEU A 31 -8.39 4.17 -19.77
C LEU A 31 -9.09 3.22 -18.79
N SER A 32 -8.63 1.97 -18.74
CA SER A 32 -9.14 0.98 -17.80
C SER A 32 -8.12 0.70 -16.70
N TYR A 33 -8.62 0.62 -15.47
CA TYR A 33 -7.81 0.36 -14.29
C TYR A 33 -8.32 -0.87 -13.56
N ILE A 34 -7.40 -1.60 -12.92
CA ILE A 34 -7.70 -2.68 -11.98
C ILE A 34 -6.96 -2.42 -10.66
N THR A 35 -7.49 -2.89 -9.55
CA THR A 35 -6.70 -3.04 -8.33
C THR A 35 -5.67 -4.16 -8.51
N ILE A 36 -4.56 -4.08 -7.79
CA ILE A 36 -3.56 -5.15 -7.72
C ILE A 36 -3.17 -5.36 -6.26
N TYR A 37 -2.93 -6.61 -5.87
CA TYR A 37 -2.49 -6.99 -4.54
C TYR A 37 -1.09 -7.58 -4.61
N ASN A 38 -0.18 -7.07 -3.79
CA ASN A 38 1.11 -7.70 -3.60
C ASN A 38 0.94 -8.84 -2.58
N ARG A 39 1.14 -10.09 -3.01
CA ARG A 39 1.43 -11.20 -2.12
C ARG A 39 2.94 -11.45 -2.16
N ILE A 40 3.49 -12.12 -1.15
CA ILE A 40 4.91 -12.48 -1.08
C ILE A 40 5.42 -12.88 -2.48
N SER A 41 6.30 -12.03 -3.03
CA SER A 41 6.94 -12.10 -4.35
C SER A 41 6.04 -12.17 -5.60
N THR A 42 4.73 -11.92 -5.53
CA THR A 42 3.81 -11.99 -6.66
C THR A 42 2.74 -10.89 -6.65
N TRP A 43 2.29 -10.47 -7.84
CA TRP A 43 1.17 -9.55 -8.00
C TRP A 43 -0.09 -10.31 -8.41
N LYS A 44 -1.18 -10.10 -7.69
CA LYS A 44 -2.49 -10.64 -8.04
C LYS A 44 -3.37 -9.54 -8.61
N LYS A 45 -3.94 -9.78 -9.79
CA LYS A 45 -4.98 -8.91 -10.37
C LYS A 45 -6.21 -8.90 -9.48
N GLY A 46 -6.71 -7.70 -9.22
CA GLY A 46 -7.92 -7.43 -8.46
C GLY A 46 -9.09 -7.05 -9.35
N ASN A 47 -9.90 -6.12 -8.86
CA ASN A 47 -11.17 -5.73 -9.45
C ASN A 47 -11.03 -4.51 -10.37
N LYS A 48 -11.87 -4.44 -11.40
CA LYS A 48 -11.94 -3.27 -12.28
C LYS A 48 -12.41 -2.05 -11.48
N ILE A 49 -11.74 -0.93 -11.70
CA ILE A 49 -12.12 0.34 -11.09
C ILE A 49 -13.14 1.03 -11.99
N HIS A 50 -14.24 1.44 -11.38
CA HIS A 50 -15.29 2.27 -11.95
C HIS A 50 -15.21 3.68 -11.37
N PHE A 51 -15.66 4.67 -12.13
CA PHE A 51 -15.84 6.03 -11.63
C PHE A 51 -17.27 6.50 -11.86
N PHE A 52 -17.70 7.44 -11.03
CA PHE A 52 -18.93 8.20 -11.22
C PHE A 52 -18.79 9.57 -10.56
N ARG A 53 -19.75 10.46 -10.80
CA ARG A 53 -19.79 11.79 -10.20
C ARG A 53 -21.08 11.97 -9.41
N ILE A 54 -20.98 12.57 -8.23
CA ILE A 54 -22.12 13.02 -7.42
C ILE A 54 -21.90 14.51 -7.14
N HIS A 55 -22.83 15.36 -7.57
CA HIS A 55 -22.71 16.83 -7.46
C HIS A 55 -21.39 17.40 -8.03
N GLY A 56 -20.86 16.80 -9.10
CA GLY A 56 -19.59 17.21 -9.72
C GLY A 56 -18.34 16.57 -9.11
N GLU A 57 -18.43 16.05 -7.89
CA GLU A 57 -17.32 15.38 -7.21
C GLU A 57 -17.13 13.95 -7.74
N PRO A 58 -15.91 13.57 -8.15
CA PRO A 58 -15.63 12.22 -8.64
C PRO A 58 -15.41 11.23 -7.50
N TYR A 59 -15.88 10.00 -7.69
CA TYR A 59 -15.66 8.87 -6.79
C TYR A 59 -15.20 7.65 -7.58
N VAL A 60 -14.35 6.83 -6.97
CA VAL A 60 -13.79 5.61 -7.56
C VAL A 60 -14.15 4.39 -6.73
N ARG A 61 -14.72 3.37 -7.37
CA ARG A 61 -15.19 2.15 -6.70
C ARG A 61 -14.93 0.90 -7.53
N ILE A 62 -14.74 -0.23 -6.88
CA ILE A 62 -14.67 -1.55 -7.53
C ILE A 62 -16.04 -2.18 -7.72
N ASP A 63 -17.04 -1.72 -6.95
CA ASP A 63 -18.44 -2.02 -7.20
C ASP A 63 -19.05 -0.91 -8.08
N GLN A 64 -20.29 -1.13 -8.51
CA GLN A 64 -21.05 -0.16 -9.30
C GLN A 64 -22.04 0.64 -8.46
N ASN A 65 -21.88 0.65 -7.13
CA ASN A 65 -22.77 1.36 -6.24
C ASN A 65 -22.50 2.87 -6.30
N LYS A 66 -23.54 3.70 -6.41
CA LYS A 66 -23.41 5.15 -6.59
C LYS A 66 -23.59 5.88 -5.26
N VAL A 67 -22.57 5.83 -4.42
CA VAL A 67 -22.56 6.50 -3.11
C VAL A 67 -21.40 7.49 -3.05
N ASN A 68 -21.50 8.51 -2.21
CA ASN A 68 -20.49 9.56 -2.05
C ASN A 68 -19.25 9.11 -1.25
N GLN A 69 -18.73 7.91 -1.57
CA GLN A 69 -17.59 7.30 -0.91
C GLN A 69 -16.80 6.44 -1.89
N ASP A 70 -15.47 6.50 -1.83
CA ASP A 70 -14.59 5.60 -2.56
C ASP A 70 -14.63 4.19 -1.95
N TYR A 71 -14.40 3.16 -2.77
CA TYR A 71 -14.38 1.77 -2.31
C TYR A 71 -13.53 0.89 -3.24
N LEU A 72 -12.31 0.58 -2.82
CA LEU A 72 -11.36 -0.20 -3.61
C LEU A 72 -11.10 -1.59 -2.99
N GLU A 73 -12.14 -2.15 -2.34
CA GLU A 73 -12.07 -3.31 -1.43
C GLU A 73 -11.32 -3.00 -0.12
N ASP A 74 -11.51 -3.84 0.90
CA ASP A 74 -10.67 -3.80 2.09
C ASP A 74 -9.25 -4.24 1.67
N ILE A 75 -8.33 -3.27 1.59
CA ILE A 75 -6.98 -3.51 2.10
C ILE A 75 -7.23 -4.15 3.45
N LEU A 76 -6.75 -5.39 3.69
CA LEU A 76 -6.87 -6.08 4.99
C LEU A 76 -6.97 -5.00 6.04
N LYS A 77 -8.17 -4.82 6.64
CA LYS A 77 -8.25 -4.05 7.86
C LYS A 77 -7.33 -4.86 8.74
N VAL A 78 -6.10 -4.39 8.86
CA VAL A 78 -5.27 -4.70 9.97
C VAL A 78 -6.09 -4.06 11.08
N GLU A 79 -7.11 -4.79 11.57
CA GLU A 79 -7.38 -4.82 13.01
C GLU A 79 -6.00 -4.81 13.57
N SER A 80 -5.64 -3.70 14.23
CA SER A 80 -4.32 -3.45 14.73
C SER A 80 -3.89 -4.68 15.51
N LEU A 81 -3.27 -5.65 14.84
CA LEU A 81 -2.21 -6.42 15.39
C LEU A 81 -1.26 -5.31 15.73
N ALA A 82 -1.25 -4.93 17.00
CA ALA A 82 -0.16 -4.19 17.58
C ALA A 82 1.06 -5.04 17.22
N ILE A 83 1.63 -4.76 16.05
CA ILE A 83 3.00 -5.08 15.75
C ILE A 83 3.67 -4.21 16.80
N PRO A 84 4.23 -4.78 17.89
CA PRO A 84 4.99 -3.96 18.79
C PRO A 84 5.99 -3.23 17.89
N GLU A 85 5.96 -1.90 17.93
CA GLU A 85 7.10 -1.16 17.43
C GLU A 85 8.33 -1.84 18.05
N PRO A 86 9.39 -2.12 17.28
CA PRO A 86 10.60 -2.64 17.90
C PRO A 86 10.96 -1.62 18.98
N GLU A 87 10.75 -1.98 20.25
CA GLU A 87 11.19 -1.14 21.36
C GLU A 87 12.66 -0.88 21.07
N GLU A 88 13.00 0.38 20.80
CA GLU A 88 14.39 0.78 20.68
C GLU A 88 15.08 0.25 21.93
N ALA A 89 16.07 -0.61 21.73
CA ALA A 89 16.77 -1.26 22.83
C ALA A 89 17.16 -0.17 23.83
N THR A 90 16.71 -0.28 25.07
CA THR A 90 16.98 0.77 26.05
C THR A 90 18.50 0.92 26.20
N PRO A 91 19.01 2.10 26.56
CA PRO A 91 20.45 2.31 26.75
C PRO A 91 21.09 1.27 27.68
N GLU A 92 20.31 0.75 28.64
CA GLU A 92 20.74 -0.32 29.56
C GLU A 92 20.89 -1.68 28.87
N GLN A 93 19.99 -2.03 27.93
CA GLN A 93 20.09 -3.25 27.14
C GLN A 93 21.30 -3.20 26.19
N ILE A 94 21.58 -2.04 25.59
CA ILE A 94 22.75 -1.81 24.73
C ILE A 94 24.03 -1.94 25.55
N ALA A 95 24.13 -1.24 26.69
CA ALA A 95 25.30 -1.31 27.57
C ALA A 95 25.58 -2.75 28.05
N ARG A 96 24.53 -3.53 28.34
CA ARG A 96 24.67 -4.93 28.74
C ARG A 96 25.16 -5.83 27.59
N LEU A 97 24.82 -5.51 26.35
CA LEU A 97 25.32 -6.24 25.18
C LEU A 97 26.80 -5.91 24.92
N GLU A 98 27.17 -4.63 25.01
CA GLU A 98 28.55 -4.16 24.88
C GLU A 98 29.46 -4.80 25.95
N GLN A 99 29.00 -4.89 27.19
CA GLN A 99 29.73 -5.59 28.26
C GLN A 99 29.93 -7.08 27.98
N GLN A 100 28.95 -7.74 27.35
CA GLN A 100 29.07 -9.15 26.97
C GLN A 100 30.07 -9.35 25.83
N ILE A 101 30.06 -8.47 24.83
CA ILE A 101 31.01 -8.47 23.71
C ILE A 101 32.44 -8.27 24.24
N ALA A 102 32.66 -7.25 25.07
CA ALA A 102 33.98 -6.97 25.65
C ALA A 102 34.52 -8.15 26.49
N LYS A 103 33.65 -8.87 27.20
CA LYS A 103 34.01 -10.06 27.99
C LYS A 103 34.34 -11.28 27.13
N LEU A 104 33.73 -11.39 25.94
CA LEU A 104 34.04 -12.43 24.96
C LEU A 104 35.39 -12.13 24.28
N GLU A 105 35.65 -10.88 23.93
CA GLU A 105 36.92 -10.44 23.34
C GLU A 105 38.09 -10.55 24.30
N SER A 106 37.88 -10.33 25.61
CA SER A 106 38.92 -10.51 26.63
C SER A 106 39.23 -11.98 26.96
N LYS A 107 38.57 -12.94 26.30
CA LYS A 107 38.70 -14.38 26.53
C LYS A 107 39.37 -15.12 25.36
N ILE A 108 39.83 -14.38 24.36
CA ILE A 108 40.66 -14.82 23.22
C ILE A 108 42.08 -14.28 23.45
#